data_AF-A0A2V5U7Z3-F1
#
_entry.id   AF-A0A2V5U7Z3-F1
#
_cell.length_a   1.000
_cell.length_b   1.000
_cell.length_c   1.000
_cell.angle_alpha   90.00
_cell.angle_beta   90.00
_cell.angle_gamma   90.00
#
_symmetry.space_group_name_H-M   'P 1'
#
loop_
_entity.id
_entity.type
_entity.pdbx_description
1 polymer ?
#
loop_
_entity_poly.entity_id
_entity_poly.type
_entity_poly.pdbx_seq_one_letter_code
_entity_poly.pdbx_strand_id
1 'polypeptide(L)' 'METIINGGHQQTSRPEFYRLPAKGGDPYFGFTRSFYYEGENRGYWKLARIRERGKLRGVTLVPYDAVSVFVRKQLENAK' A
#
# COMPACT_ATOMS: atom_id res chain seq x y z
N MET A 1 9.92 38.94 -4.28
CA MET A 1 10.37 37.60 -4.67
C MET A 1 11.00 36.95 -3.45
N GLU A 2 10.25 36.16 -2.68
CA GLU A 2 10.83 35.27 -1.67
C GLU A 2 10.01 33.98 -1.66
N THR A 3 10.69 32.88 -2.00
CA THR A 3 10.11 31.54 -2.08
C THR A 3 10.27 30.87 -0.71
N ILE A 4 9.15 30.61 -0.01
CA ILE A 4 9.16 29.80 1.20
C ILE A 4 9.24 28.33 0.78
N ILE A 5 10.39 27.71 0.98
CA ILE A 5 10.61 26.27 0.80
C ILE A 5 10.23 25.58 2.12
N ASN A 6 8.97 25.14 2.25
CA ASN A 6 8.56 24.27 3.35
C ASN A 6 9.07 22.83 3.09
N GLY A 7 10.36 22.61 3.31
CA GLY A 7 10.98 21.29 3.35
C GLY A 7 10.67 20.58 4.66
N GLY A 8 9.43 20.13 4.84
CA GLY A 8 9.09 19.21 5.94
C GLY A 8 9.75 17.86 5.68
N HIS A 9 10.85 17.57 6.38
CA HIS A 9 11.38 16.21 6.49
C HIS A 9 10.35 15.36 7.26
N GLN A 10 9.33 14.85 6.58
CA GLN A 10 8.48 13.82 7.13
C GLN A 10 9.34 12.58 7.29
N GLN A 11 9.72 12.29 8.52
CA GLN A 11 10.25 10.99 8.91
C GLN A 11 9.19 9.96 8.52
N THR A 12 9.44 9.24 7.42
CA THR A 12 8.53 8.26 6.84
C THR A 12 8.52 7.01 7.73
N SER A 13 7.87 7.11 8.89
CA SER A 13 7.57 5.95 9.72
C SER A 13 6.84 4.93 8.84
N ARG A 14 7.34 3.69 8.81
CA ARG A 14 6.69 2.58 8.09
C ARG A 14 5.28 2.43 8.67
N PRO A 15 4.22 2.60 7.86
CA PRO A 15 2.86 2.50 8.37
C PRO A 15 2.52 1.04 8.63
N GLU A 16 1.61 0.77 9.56
CA GLU A 16 1.00 -0.55 9.69
C GLU A 16 0.09 -0.84 8.47
N PHE A 17 -0.71 0.16 8.10
CA PHE A 17 -1.57 0.15 6.93
C PHE A 17 -1.49 1.46 6.16
N TYR A 18 -1.65 1.38 4.84
CA TYR A 18 -1.85 2.56 4.01
C TYR A 18 -3.01 2.38 3.04
N ARG A 19 -3.57 3.50 2.59
CA ARG A 19 -4.69 3.48 1.64
C ARG A 19 -4.21 3.00 0.28
N LEU A 20 -4.90 2.01 -0.28
CA LEU A 20 -4.69 1.60 -1.66
C LEU A 20 -5.08 2.75 -2.60
N PRO A 21 -4.17 3.24 -3.46
CA PRO A 21 -4.48 4.36 -4.36
C PRO A 21 -5.61 4.02 -5.32
N ALA A 22 -6.43 5.02 -5.63
CA ALA A 22 -7.47 4.87 -6.65
C ALA A 22 -6.91 4.78 -8.08
N LYS A 23 -5.76 5.43 -8.32
CA LYS A 23 -5.01 5.48 -9.59
C LYS A 23 -3.51 5.51 -9.30
N GLY A 24 -2.71 5.06 -10.26
CA GLY A 24 -1.25 5.04 -10.15
C GLY A 24 -0.70 3.87 -9.32
N GLY A 25 0.60 3.93 -9.06
CA GLY A 25 1.29 3.01 -8.15
C GLY A 25 1.16 3.45 -6.70
N ASP A 26 1.31 2.51 -5.77
CA ASP A 26 1.37 2.83 -4.36
C ASP A 26 2.67 3.56 -3.96
N PRO A 27 2.62 4.40 -2.91
CA PRO A 27 3.76 5.25 -2.55
C PRO A 27 4.94 4.50 -1.91
N TYR A 28 4.82 3.20 -1.61
CA TYR A 28 5.85 2.44 -0.89
C TYR A 28 6.56 1.41 -1.77
N PHE A 29 5.82 0.69 -2.62
CA PHE A 29 6.34 -0.36 -3.48
C PHE A 29 6.16 -0.06 -4.98
N GLY A 30 5.39 0.97 -5.33
CA GLY A 30 5.10 1.32 -6.72
C GLY A 30 4.15 0.36 -7.44
N PHE A 31 3.52 -0.58 -6.73
CA PHE A 31 2.61 -1.57 -7.31
C PHE A 31 1.25 -0.97 -7.64
N THR A 32 0.64 -1.51 -8.69
CA THR A 32 -0.68 -1.07 -9.15
C THR A 32 -1.79 -1.66 -8.28
N ARG A 33 -2.98 -1.05 -8.37
CA ARG A 33 -4.19 -1.56 -7.68
C ARG A 33 -4.51 -3.02 -8.04
N SER A 34 -4.35 -3.42 -9.30
CA SER A 34 -4.62 -4.78 -9.76
C SER A 34 -3.70 -5.80 -9.10
N PHE A 35 -2.42 -5.46 -8.95
CA PHE A 35 -1.44 -6.32 -8.27
C PHE A 35 -1.88 -6.67 -6.84
N TYR A 36 -2.39 -5.69 -6.09
CA TYR A 36 -2.87 -5.91 -4.73
C TYR A 36 -4.07 -6.86 -4.66
N TYR A 37 -5.01 -6.74 -5.59
CA TYR A 37 -6.17 -7.64 -5.65
C TYR A 37 -5.78 -9.04 -6.10
N GLU A 38 -4.87 -9.16 -7.07
CA GLU A 38 -4.38 -10.47 -7.51
C GLU A 38 -3.61 -11.20 -6.41
N GLY A 39 -2.72 -10.50 -5.69
CA GLY A 39 -1.98 -11.13 -4.60
C GLY A 39 -2.86 -11.50 -3.41
N GLU A 40 -3.93 -10.74 -3.13
CA GLU A 40 -4.94 -11.18 -2.17
C GLU A 40 -5.70 -12.42 -2.65
N ASN A 41 -6.10 -12.48 -3.93
CA ASN A 41 -6.78 -13.65 -4.50
C ASN A 41 -5.89 -14.90 -4.49
N ARG A 42 -4.57 -14.72 -4.63
CA ARG A 42 -3.56 -15.80 -4.51
C ARG A 42 -3.23 -16.16 -3.06
N GLY A 43 -3.77 -15.44 -2.07
CA GLY A 43 -3.55 -15.71 -0.66
C GLY A 43 -2.24 -15.17 -0.08
N TYR A 44 -1.56 -14.26 -0.77
CA TYR A 44 -0.29 -13.68 -0.29
C TYR A 44 -0.46 -12.71 0.89
N TRP A 45 -1.58 -11.99 0.94
CA TRP A 45 -1.97 -11.08 2.01
C TRP A 45 -3.49 -10.96 2.08
N LYS A 46 -4.00 -10.24 3.09
CA LYS A 46 -5.42 -9.86 3.20
C LYS A 46 -5.54 -8.34 3.26
N LEU A 47 -6.30 -7.74 2.35
CA LEU A 47 -6.56 -6.30 2.34
C LEU A 47 -7.67 -5.99 3.35
N ALA A 48 -7.42 -4.99 4.20
CA ALA A 48 -8.44 -4.51 5.12
C ALA A 48 -9.44 -3.61 4.38
N ARG A 49 -10.74 -3.89 4.52
CA ARG A 49 -11.81 -3.14 3.86
C ARG A 49 -12.67 -2.45 4.90
N ILE A 50 -12.54 -1.13 4.99
CA ILE A 50 -13.36 -0.30 5.88
C ILE A 50 -14.54 0.22 5.07
N ARG A 51 -15.76 -0.24 5.40
CA ARG A 51 -17.01 0.23 4.78
C ARG A 51 -18.03 0.53 5.86
N GLU A 52 -18.81 1.59 5.65
CA GLU A 52 -20.02 1.81 6.43
C GLU A 52 -21.05 0.71 6.15
N ARG A 53 -21.85 0.36 7.16
CA ARG A 53 -22.93 -0.62 7.00
C ARG A 53 -23.92 -0.11 5.95
N GLY A 54 -24.21 -0.93 4.95
CA GLY A 54 -25.13 -0.60 3.84
C GLY A 54 -24.49 0.12 2.65
N LYS A 55 -23.20 0.51 2.72
CA LYS A 55 -22.50 1.10 1.56
C LYS A 55 -21.81 0.01 0.72
N LEU A 56 -21.94 0.14 -0.61
CA LEU A 56 -21.30 -0.74 -1.59
C LEU A 56 -19.79 -0.53 -1.69
N ARG A 57 -19.29 0.67 -1.36
CA ARG A 57 -17.89 1.06 -1.52
C ARG A 57 -17.34 1.58 -0.19
N GLY A 58 -16.05 1.34 0.01
CA GLY A 58 -15.32 1.74 1.21
C GLY A 58 -13.85 2.03 0.87
N VAL A 59 -13.03 2.17 1.91
CA VAL A 59 -11.59 2.34 1.80
C VAL A 59 -10.92 0.97 1.89
N THR A 60 -10.08 0.66 0.92
CA THR A 60 -9.19 -0.51 0.97
C THR A 60 -7.84 -0.08 1.52
N LEU A 61 -7.38 -0.80 2.54
CA LEU A 61 -6.11 -0.60 3.20
C LEU A 61 -5.19 -1.80 2.91
N VAL A 62 -3.92 -1.48 2.65
CA VAL A 62 -2.85 -2.45 2.39
C VAL A 62 -2.04 -2.65 3.67
N PRO A 63 -1.84 -3.89 4.15
CA PRO A 63 -0.94 -4.19 5.26
C PRO A 63 0.52 -4.12 4.80
N TYR A 64 1.27 -3.11 5.25
CA TYR A 64 2.63 -2.85 4.77
C TYR A 64 3.56 -4.04 5.03
N ASP A 65 3.56 -4.57 6.24
CA ASP A 65 4.51 -5.61 6.65
C ASP A 65 4.31 -6.91 5.87
N ALA A 66 3.05 -7.34 5.64
CA ALA A 66 2.75 -8.54 4.87
C ALA A 66 3.27 -8.44 3.42
N VAL A 67 3.09 -7.27 2.79
CA VAL A 67 3.61 -7.01 1.44
C VAL A 67 5.13 -6.95 1.44
N SER A 68 5.74 -6.32 2.46
CA SER A 68 7.20 -6.25 2.58
C SER A 68 7.84 -7.65 2.72
N VAL A 69 7.22 -8.54 3.49
CA VAL A 69 7.65 -9.93 3.66
C VAL A 69 7.54 -10.69 2.34
N PHE A 70 6.44 -10.50 1.60
CA PHE A 70 6.28 -11.09 0.28
C PHE A 70 7.39 -10.64 -0.69
N VAL A 71 7.65 -9.32 -0.78
CA VAL A 71 8.68 -8.78 -1.68
C VAL A 71 10.06 -9.34 -1.35
N ARG A 72 10.42 -9.40 -0.06
CA ARG A 72 11.69 -9.99 0.38
C ARG A 72 11.84 -11.45 -0.07
N LYS A 73 10.80 -12.27 0.12
CA LYS A 73 10.79 -13.67 -0.32
C LYS A 73 10.97 -13.82 -1.85
N GLN A 74 10.35 -12.94 -2.64
CA GLN A 74 10.53 -12.96 -4.10
C GLN A 74 11.97 -12.65 -4.50
N LEU A 75 12.63 -11.71 -3.82
CA LEU A 75 14.04 -11.37 -4.07
C LEU A 75 15.00 -12.49 -3.66
N GLU A 76 14.69 -13.21 -2.57
CA GLU A 76 15.47 -14.37 -2.13
C GLU A 76 15.38 -15.53 -3.12
N ASN A 77 14.18 -15.82 -3.64
CA ASN A 77 13.95 -16.90 -4.60
C ASN A 77 14.45 -16.59 -6.02
N ALA A 78 14.76 -15.32 -6.32
CA ALA A 78 15.29 -14.89 -7.62
C ALA A 78 16.82 -15.02 -7.72
N LYS A 79 17.50 -15.38 -6.62
CA LYS A 79 18.92 -15.71 -6.57
C LYS A 79 19.14 -17.19 -6.84
#